data_AF-A0A6M0A9H6-F1
#
_entry.id   AF-A0A6M0A9H6-F1
#
_cell.length_a   1.000
_cell.length_b   1.000
_cell.length_c   1.000
_cell.angle_alpha   90.00
_cell.angle_beta   90.00
_cell.angle_gamma   90.00
#
_symmetry.space_group_name_H-M   'P 1'
#
loop_
_entity.id
_entity.type
_entity.pdbx_description
1 polymer ?
#
loop_
_entity_poly.entity_id
_entity_poly.type
_entity_poly.pdbx_seq_one_letter_code
_entity_poly.pdbx_strand_id
1 'polypeptide(L)'
;IYKSVEDVDFWIGGISEDSFNGGLVGELFNTVISDQFTRTRDGDRFFFLNDLDHLLALAPDLESTRLSDIIRRNSTITKIQDNAFVVPEDVPEPSSIFGLVTLLGLAAIAQRYNFPPKP
;
A
#
# COMPACT_ATOMS: atom_id res chain seq x y z
N ILE A 1 24.78 -10.41 17.92
CA ILE A 1 24.03 -11.58 17.41
C ILE A 1 24.86 -12.27 16.33
N TYR A 2 25.22 -11.59 15.23
CA TYR A 2 26.24 -12.10 14.29
C TYR A 2 27.64 -11.59 14.64
N LYS A 3 28.68 -12.33 14.23
CA LYS A 3 30.10 -11.97 14.39
C LYS A 3 30.71 -11.41 13.11
N SER A 4 30.23 -11.88 11.96
CA SER A 4 30.60 -11.40 10.61
C SER A 4 29.36 -11.10 9.77
N VAL A 5 29.53 -10.35 8.68
CA VAL A 5 28.43 -10.04 7.73
C VAL A 5 28.05 -11.28 6.92
N GLU A 6 29.01 -12.16 6.68
CA GLU A 6 28.88 -13.42 5.98
C GLU A 6 28.02 -14.44 6.76
N ASP A 7 27.83 -14.21 8.06
CA ASP A 7 26.97 -15.03 8.91
C ASP A 7 25.52 -14.54 8.92
N VAL A 8 25.23 -13.38 8.31
CA VAL A 8 23.90 -12.79 8.31
C VAL A 8 22.95 -13.61 7.43
N ASP A 9 21.86 -14.06 8.01
CA ASP A 9 20.82 -14.79 7.28
C ASP A 9 20.22 -13.92 6.17
N PHE A 10 19.97 -14.51 5.00
CA PHE A 10 19.39 -13.83 3.84
C PHE A 10 18.15 -12.98 4.18
N TRP A 11 17.24 -13.54 4.99
CA TRP A 11 16.03 -12.84 5.39
C TRP A 11 16.33 -11.57 6.19
N ILE A 12 17.24 -11.68 7.17
CA ILE A 12 17.64 -10.57 8.03
C ILE A 12 18.40 -9.52 7.22
N GLY A 13 19.31 -9.93 6.34
CA GLY A 13 20.00 -9.02 5.43
C GLY A 13 19.02 -8.25 4.55
N GLY A 14 18.09 -8.93 3.89
CA GLY A 14 17.19 -8.29 2.93
C GLY A 14 16.13 -7.37 3.55
N ILE A 15 15.64 -7.62 4.77
CA ILE A 15 14.77 -6.66 5.47
C ILE A 15 15.55 -5.47 6.06
N SER A 16 16.87 -5.58 6.16
CA SER A 16 17.73 -4.54 6.74
C SER A 16 18.22 -3.53 5.71
N GLU A 17 17.98 -3.77 4.41
CA GLU A 17 18.34 -2.85 3.34
C GLU A 17 17.32 -1.70 3.20
N ASP A 18 17.83 -0.50 2.87
CA ASP A 18 16.99 0.66 2.55
C ASP A 18 16.16 0.44 1.28
N SER A 19 15.03 1.12 1.17
CA SER A 19 14.14 0.98 0.01
C SER A 19 14.84 1.36 -1.30
N PHE A 20 14.70 0.49 -2.30
CA PHE A 20 15.31 0.65 -3.61
C PHE A 20 14.33 1.28 -4.61
N ASN A 21 14.74 2.36 -5.28
CA ASN A 21 13.98 3.02 -6.37
C ASN A 21 12.51 3.37 -6.04
N GLY A 22 12.23 3.79 -4.80
CA GLY A 22 10.87 4.12 -4.36
C GLY A 22 9.96 2.90 -4.18
N GLY A 23 10.52 1.68 -4.23
CA GLY A 23 9.85 0.44 -3.87
C GLY A 23 9.73 0.25 -2.36
N LEU A 24 9.20 -0.92 -1.98
CA LEU A 24 8.97 -1.28 -0.57
C LEU A 24 10.10 -2.11 0.05
N VAL A 25 11.05 -2.58 -0.76
CA VAL A 25 12.12 -3.48 -0.35
C VAL A 25 13.48 -2.97 -0.84
N GLY A 26 14.55 -3.47 -0.23
CA GLY A 26 15.92 -3.20 -0.68
C GLY A 26 16.30 -3.92 -1.98
N GLU A 27 17.49 -3.61 -2.49
CA GLU A 27 18.00 -4.07 -3.78
C GLU A 27 18.09 -5.60 -3.87
N LEU A 28 18.49 -6.27 -2.79
CA LEU A 28 18.60 -7.72 -2.72
C LEU A 28 17.24 -8.39 -2.93
N PHE A 29 16.24 -7.98 -2.16
CA PHE A 29 14.88 -8.51 -2.29
C PHE A 29 14.24 -8.08 -3.60
N ASN A 30 14.45 -6.85 -4.06
CA ASN A 30 13.97 -6.40 -5.36
C ASN A 30 14.49 -7.30 -6.49
N THR A 31 15.77 -7.63 -6.47
CA THR A 31 16.41 -8.50 -7.47
C THR A 31 15.84 -9.91 -7.42
N VAL A 32 15.78 -10.53 -6.24
CA VAL A 32 15.27 -11.90 -6.08
C VAL A 32 13.80 -11.99 -6.48
N ILE A 33 12.96 -11.07 -6.00
CA ILE A 33 11.53 -11.05 -6.32
C ILE A 33 11.33 -10.87 -7.84
N SER A 34 12.01 -9.89 -8.45
CA SER A 34 11.88 -9.61 -9.88
C SER A 34 12.31 -10.79 -10.75
N ASP A 35 13.43 -11.44 -10.43
CA ASP A 35 13.90 -12.63 -11.13
C ASP A 35 12.90 -13.79 -11.02
N GLN A 36 12.39 -14.08 -9.82
CA GLN A 36 11.43 -15.16 -9.63
C GLN A 36 10.10 -14.90 -10.35
N PHE A 37 9.55 -13.68 -10.30
CA PHE A 37 8.33 -13.33 -11.04
C PHE A 37 8.55 -13.42 -12.55
N THR A 38 9.70 -12.97 -13.05
CA THR A 38 10.06 -13.06 -14.48
C THR A 38 10.13 -14.51 -14.93
N ARG A 39 10.86 -15.36 -14.21
CA ARG A 39 10.98 -16.79 -14.52
C ARG A 39 9.65 -17.53 -14.44
N THR A 40 8.79 -17.15 -13.49
CA THR A 40 7.45 -17.73 -13.36
C THR A 40 6.58 -17.35 -14.55
N ARG A 41 6.59 -16.06 -14.93
CA ARG A 41 5.87 -15.56 -16.11
C ARG A 41 6.33 -16.24 -17.40
N ASP A 42 7.64 -16.23 -17.65
CA ASP A 42 8.23 -16.71 -18.90
C ASP A 42 8.20 -18.24 -18.99
N GLY A 43 8.21 -18.93 -17.85
CA GLY A 43 8.13 -20.39 -17.77
C GLY A 43 6.72 -20.96 -17.83
N ASP A 44 5.69 -20.13 -17.65
CA ASP A 44 4.29 -20.59 -17.71
C ASP A 44 3.78 -20.56 -19.16
N ARG A 45 3.61 -21.75 -19.73
CA ARG A 45 3.03 -21.92 -21.07
C ARG A 45 1.63 -21.31 -21.19
N PHE A 46 0.88 -21.27 -20.10
CA PHE A 46 -0.48 -20.73 -20.03
C PHE A 46 -0.54 -19.30 -19.52
N PHE A 47 0.61 -18.61 -19.43
CA PHE A 47 0.62 -17.20 -19.10
C PHE A 47 -0.25 -16.43 -20.10
N PHE A 48 -1.20 -15.63 -19.61
CA PHE A 48 -2.31 -15.10 -20.41
C PHE A 48 -1.85 -14.27 -21.63
N LEU A 49 -0.69 -13.61 -21.55
CA LEU A 49 -0.15 -12.83 -22.67
C LEU A 49 0.31 -13.71 -23.85
N ASN A 50 0.51 -15.01 -23.65
CA ASN A 50 0.88 -15.94 -24.72
C ASN A 50 -0.26 -16.19 -25.71
N ASP A 51 -1.52 -15.91 -25.33
CA ASP A 51 -2.70 -16.16 -26.15
C ASP A 51 -3.70 -14.98 -26.12
N LEU A 52 -3.15 -13.77 -26.00
CA LEU A 52 -3.90 -12.57 -25.68
C LEU A 52 -5.03 -12.27 -26.67
N ASP A 53 -4.78 -12.38 -27.99
CA ASP A 53 -5.78 -12.05 -29.01
C ASP A 53 -7.04 -12.90 -28.89
N HIS A 54 -6.89 -14.21 -28.64
CA HIS A 54 -8.03 -15.11 -28.43
C HIS A 54 -8.75 -14.81 -27.12
N LEU A 55 -8.00 -14.47 -26.06
CA LEU A 55 -8.60 -14.11 -24.77
C LEU A 55 -9.36 -12.78 -24.82
N LEU A 56 -8.87 -11.76 -25.54
CA LEU A 56 -9.55 -10.48 -25.69
C LEU A 56 -10.84 -10.59 -26.51
N ALA A 57 -10.94 -11.55 -27.43
CA ALA A 57 -12.20 -11.86 -28.10
C ALA A 57 -13.29 -12.38 -27.14
N LEU A 58 -12.88 -13.04 -26.04
CA LEU A 58 -13.79 -13.56 -25.01
C LEU A 58 -14.01 -12.56 -23.86
N ALA A 59 -12.98 -11.80 -23.51
CA ALA A 59 -12.95 -10.85 -22.41
C ALA A 59 -12.18 -9.58 -22.83
N PRO A 60 -12.85 -8.61 -23.48
CA PRO A 60 -12.21 -7.41 -24.01
C PRO A 60 -11.49 -6.55 -22.95
N ASP A 61 -11.96 -6.61 -21.70
CA ASP A 61 -11.43 -5.81 -20.59
C ASP A 61 -10.32 -6.52 -19.80
N LEU A 62 -9.83 -7.69 -20.26
CA LEU A 62 -8.91 -8.54 -19.49
C LEU A 62 -7.66 -7.80 -19.03
N GLU A 63 -6.98 -7.10 -19.94
CA GLU A 63 -5.76 -6.36 -19.62
C GLU A 63 -6.02 -5.11 -18.78
N SER A 64 -7.16 -4.46 -18.97
CA SER A 64 -7.51 -3.25 -18.22
C SER A 64 -8.14 -3.54 -16.86
N THR A 65 -8.42 -4.81 -16.53
CA THR A 65 -9.07 -5.20 -15.28
C THR A 65 -8.15 -4.92 -14.09
N ARG A 66 -8.63 -4.10 -13.15
CA ARG A 66 -7.92 -3.75 -11.91
C ARG A 66 -8.47 -4.56 -10.72
N LEU A 67 -7.68 -4.67 -9.65
CA LEU A 67 -8.16 -5.27 -8.39
C LEU A 67 -9.38 -4.50 -7.82
N SER A 68 -9.41 -3.18 -8.00
CA SER A 68 -10.55 -2.34 -7.59
C SER A 68 -11.83 -2.70 -8.34
N ASP A 69 -11.75 -3.08 -9.63
CA ASP A 69 -12.90 -3.54 -10.42
C ASP A 69 -13.44 -4.87 -9.87
N ILE A 70 -12.54 -5.78 -9.49
CA ILE A 70 -12.92 -7.06 -8.87
C ILE A 70 -13.64 -6.81 -7.54
N ILE A 71 -13.12 -5.91 -6.70
CA ILE A 71 -13.74 -5.55 -5.41
C ILE A 71 -15.14 -4.97 -5.63
N ARG A 72 -15.30 -4.02 -6.55
CA ARG A 72 -16.59 -3.39 -6.84
C ARG A 72 -17.62 -4.39 -7.38
N ARG A 73 -17.19 -5.36 -8.19
CA ARG A 73 -18.07 -6.42 -8.75
C ARG A 73 -18.57 -7.41 -7.70
N ASN A 74 -17.83 -7.61 -6.61
CA ASN A 74 -18.07 -8.67 -5.64
C ASN A 74 -18.38 -8.16 -4.22
N SER A 75 -18.62 -6.86 -4.05
CA SER A 75 -18.91 -6.27 -2.74
C SER A 75 -19.87 -5.09 -2.86
N THR A 76 -20.29 -4.56 -1.71
CA THR A 76 -21.06 -3.30 -1.63
C THR A 76 -20.17 -2.05 -1.60
N ILE A 77 -18.85 -2.22 -1.67
CA ILE A 77 -17.89 -1.11 -1.62
C ILE A 77 -17.89 -0.40 -2.97
N THR A 78 -18.35 0.86 -2.97
CA THR A 78 -18.36 1.74 -4.15
C THR A 78 -17.28 2.82 -4.09
N LYS A 79 -16.85 3.20 -2.89
CA LYS A 79 -15.81 4.21 -2.64
C LYS A 79 -14.47 3.53 -2.40
N ILE A 80 -13.74 3.28 -3.49
CA ILE A 80 -12.35 2.80 -3.51
C ILE A 80 -11.63 3.46 -4.67
N GLN A 81 -10.34 3.72 -4.52
CA GLN A 81 -9.47 4.24 -5.56
C GLN A 81 -9.22 3.20 -6.67
N ASP A 82 -8.90 3.66 -7.88
CA ASP A 82 -8.72 2.77 -9.03
C ASP A 82 -7.50 1.87 -8.89
N ASN A 83 -6.41 2.39 -8.35
CA ASN A 83 -5.26 1.58 -7.96
C ASN A 83 -5.35 1.23 -6.47
N ALA A 84 -5.92 0.07 -6.16
CA ALA A 84 -6.10 -0.40 -4.78
C ALA A 84 -4.78 -0.63 -4.01
N PHE A 85 -3.62 -0.60 -4.67
CA PHE A 85 -2.31 -0.77 -4.04
C PHE A 85 -1.69 0.52 -3.51
N VAL A 86 -2.22 1.68 -3.89
CA VAL A 86 -1.69 2.99 -3.45
C VAL A 86 -2.74 3.75 -2.64
N VAL A 87 -2.27 4.52 -1.68
CA VAL A 87 -3.10 5.49 -0.96
C VAL A 87 -3.16 6.77 -1.80
N PRO A 88 -4.35 7.34 -2.09
CA PRO A 88 -4.45 8.62 -2.79
C PRO A 88 -3.76 9.74 -2.01
N GLU A 89 -2.99 10.60 -2.68
CA GLU A 89 -2.41 11.80 -2.07
C GLU A 89 -3.50 12.76 -1.54
N ASP A 90 -4.68 12.71 -2.13
CA ASP A 90 -5.83 13.54 -1.78
C ASP A 90 -6.64 13.02 -0.59
N VAL A 91 -6.10 12.11 0.23
CA VAL A 91 -6.65 11.90 1.57
C VAL A 91 -6.02 12.99 2.44
N PRO A 92 -6.72 14.10 2.75
CA PRO A 92 -6.18 15.04 3.71
C PRO A 92 -6.05 14.23 4.99
N GLU A 93 -4.83 14.10 5.52
CA GLU A 93 -4.64 13.85 6.94
C GLU A 93 -5.68 14.70 7.66
N PRO A 94 -6.63 14.13 8.43
CA PRO A 94 -7.68 14.92 9.06
C PRO A 94 -6.99 16.04 9.79
N SER A 95 -7.08 17.26 9.23
CA SER A 95 -6.07 18.29 9.45
C SER A 95 -5.91 18.44 10.95
N SER A 96 -4.79 17.96 11.49
CA SER A 96 -4.57 17.92 12.92
C SER A 96 -4.67 19.34 13.50
N ILE A 97 -4.43 20.36 12.67
CA ILE A 97 -4.68 21.77 12.90
C ILE A 97 -6.13 22.06 13.29
N PHE A 98 -7.14 21.58 12.55
CA PHE A 98 -8.54 21.86 12.92
C PHE A 98 -8.90 21.20 14.25
N GLY A 99 -8.41 19.98 14.49
CA GLY A 99 -8.53 19.31 15.79
C GLY A 99 -7.83 20.06 16.92
N LEU A 100 -6.60 20.54 16.69
CA LEU A 100 -5.80 21.26 17.68
C LEU A 100 -6.38 22.64 18.00
N VAL A 101 -6.82 23.39 16.98
CA VAL A 101 -7.47 24.69 17.14
C VAL A 101 -8.79 24.54 17.89
N THR A 102 -9.56 23.49 17.60
CA THR A 102 -10.80 23.19 18.33
C THR A 102 -10.51 22.85 19.80
N LEU A 103 -9.49 22.02 20.07
CA LEU A 103 -9.07 21.68 21.44
C LEU A 103 -8.55 22.89 22.23
N LEU A 104 -7.72 23.74 21.61
CA LEU A 104 -7.22 24.97 22.22
C LEU A 104 -8.36 25.97 22.49
N GLY A 105 -9.31 26.10 21.56
CA GLY A 105 -10.50 26.92 21.73
C GLY A 105 -11.38 26.43 22.89
N LEU A 106 -11.64 25.12 22.97
CA LEU A 106 -12.39 24.52 24.08
C LEU A 106 -11.65 24.67 25.42
N ALA A 107 -10.33 24.51 25.44
CA ALA A 107 -9.52 24.70 26.65
C ALA A 107 -9.53 26.17 27.12
N ALA A 108 -9.43 27.14 26.20
CA ALA A 108 -9.53 28.56 26.52
C ALA A 108 -10.93 28.95 27.05
N ILE A 109 -11.99 28.36 26.48
CA ILE A 109 -13.36 28.50 26.98
C ILE A 109 -13.47 27.88 28.38
N ALA A 110 -12.97 26.67 28.61
CA ALA A 110 -13.01 26.00 29.91
C ALA A 110 -12.23 26.78 30.98
N GLN A 111 -11.07 27.37 30.65
CA GLN A 111 -10.31 28.24 31.55
C GLN A 111 -11.05 29.54 31.89
N ARG A 112 -11.84 30.07 30.95
CA ARG A 112 -12.72 31.23 31.19
C ARG A 112 -13.90 30.89 32.10
N TYR A 113 -14.39 29.65 32.06
CA TYR A 113 -15.46 29.14 32.90
C TYR A 113 -14.92 28.27 34.04
N ASN A 114 -13.97 28.78 34.83
CA ASN A 114 -13.42 28.09 36.00
C ASN A 114 -14.57 27.63 36.92
N PHE A 115 -15.03 26.38 36.75
CA PHE A 115 -16.17 25.86 37.49
C PHE A 115 -15.75 25.78 38.96
N PRO A 116 -16.44 26.47 39.88
CA PRO A 116 -16.12 26.35 41.29
C PRO A 116 -16.28 24.88 41.71
N PRO A 117 -15.44 24.36 42.62
CA PRO A 117 -15.59 23.00 43.11
C PRO A 117 -17.02 22.83 43.65
N LYS A 118 -17.71 21.77 43.22
CA LYS A 118 -19.05 21.45 43.74
C LYS A 118 -18.94 21.19 45.24
N PRO A 119 -19.95 21.60 46.04
CA PRO A 119 -19.96 21.41 47.49
C PRO A 119 -19.94 19.93 47.87
#